data_AF-A0A7M3Z209-F1
#
_entry.id   AF-A0A7M3Z209-F1
#
_cell.length_a   1.000
_cell.length_b   1.000
_cell.length_c   1.000
_cell.angle_alpha   90.00
_cell.angle_beta   90.00
_cell.angle_gamma   90.00
#
_symmetry.space_group_name_H-M   'P 1'
#
loop_
_entity.id
_entity.type
_entity.pdbx_description
1 polymer ?
#
loop_
_entity_poly.entity_id
_entity_poly.type
_entity_poly.pdbx_seq_one_letter_code
_entity_poly.pdbx_strand_id
1 'polypeptide(L)'
;QRFDFTEAWVLEREMSIDVEQLVDEQGPVQQTLTADSVVMGGDNLNLTAQVSYRSSGTAYTGDLRLRWDGLLQGDVWRGGATVSIVNGLLETGIPTPESSGLVQDMTLTLWDPLETEMLSTYDLPVFKLDAEAPEMLPSAITDTISRYHLDDVEIGVNIAEEQGWSSPLSLTCQIRSFAQSWEPITLVRNATTVFDGKTMFSFRYDFSQLGDPSTLSEQADLNCWASGADDAGWDLLSSTGNSELDPWLEAPLNNIGPDLALENVELTGKFEAGENLRLSFFVTNGGETLETPFNATIELVQGEERTMVGRALFYSMDANTAKSVKRSFTAPEGAWTLEITVDKEGLVWEIDETNNIWNRSVSGSSSGFGAATVLLGGGGLLALAGVGVLLRRRGQSHVEEEKVVAALEATGETVASPTTPKPPEKPPAKR
;
A
#
# COMPACT_ATOMS: atom_id res chain seq x y z
N GLN A 1 60.59 -61.36 38.28
CA GLN A 1 60.29 -60.04 38.86
C GLN A 1 58.96 -59.60 38.28
N ARG A 2 57.96 -59.30 39.13
CA ARG A 2 56.72 -58.65 38.71
C ARG A 2 57.03 -57.16 38.59
N PHE A 3 56.88 -56.60 37.41
CA PHE A 3 56.92 -55.14 37.24
C PHE A 3 55.55 -54.59 37.65
N ASP A 4 55.55 -53.70 38.62
CA ASP A 4 54.40 -52.93 39.06
C ASP A 4 54.47 -51.56 38.37
N PHE A 5 53.43 -51.21 37.64
CA PHE A 5 53.34 -49.97 36.85
C PHE A 5 52.36 -48.97 37.46
N THR A 6 51.89 -49.18 38.70
CA THR A 6 50.93 -48.29 39.37
C THR A 6 51.44 -46.87 39.64
N GLU A 7 52.76 -46.63 39.58
CA GLU A 7 53.38 -45.30 39.63
C GLU A 7 54.22 -44.98 38.38
N ALA A 8 53.93 -45.62 37.25
CA ALA A 8 54.61 -45.30 36.00
C ALA A 8 54.01 -44.02 35.39
N TRP A 9 54.88 -43.08 35.00
CA TRP A 9 54.48 -41.99 34.12
C TRP A 9 54.08 -42.56 32.77
N VAL A 10 52.80 -42.50 32.44
CA VAL A 10 52.29 -42.85 31.11
C VAL A 10 52.19 -41.56 30.31
N LEU A 11 52.86 -41.52 29.15
CA LEU A 11 52.63 -40.47 28.18
C LEU A 11 51.28 -40.73 27.52
N GLU A 12 50.28 -39.95 27.88
CA GLU A 12 48.97 -40.01 27.26
C GLU A 12 48.87 -38.93 26.17
N ARG A 13 48.49 -39.37 24.97
CA ARG A 13 48.32 -38.50 23.79
C ARG A 13 46.88 -38.46 23.29
N GLU A 14 46.06 -39.43 23.70
CA GLU A 14 44.65 -39.47 23.30
C GLU A 14 43.85 -38.43 24.11
N MET A 15 43.15 -37.55 23.40
CA MET A 15 42.26 -36.56 24.00
C MET A 15 40.79 -36.93 23.71
N SER A 16 39.89 -36.51 24.58
CA SER A 16 38.45 -36.41 24.31
C SER A 16 38.15 -34.94 24.07
N ILE A 17 37.44 -34.66 22.97
CA ILE A 17 37.01 -33.32 22.62
C ILE A 17 35.51 -33.37 22.42
N ASP A 18 34.80 -32.68 23.28
CA ASP A 18 33.36 -32.57 23.26
C ASP A 18 33.01 -31.14 22.82
N VAL A 19 32.59 -31.00 21.56
CA VAL A 19 32.12 -29.70 21.03
C VAL A 19 30.80 -29.39 21.71
N GLU A 20 30.78 -28.35 22.54
CA GLU A 20 29.59 -27.92 23.26
C GLU A 20 28.71 -27.06 22.36
N GLN A 21 29.34 -26.12 21.64
CA GLN A 21 28.63 -25.16 20.78
C GLN A 21 29.46 -24.80 19.55
N LEU A 22 28.76 -24.68 18.43
CA LEU A 22 29.24 -23.99 17.25
C LEU A 22 28.12 -23.04 16.80
N VAL A 23 28.38 -21.75 16.97
CA VAL A 23 27.38 -20.69 16.89
C VAL A 23 27.89 -19.55 16.03
N ASP A 24 27.00 -18.98 15.23
CA ASP A 24 27.17 -17.64 14.69
C ASP A 24 26.69 -16.65 15.75
N GLU A 25 27.62 -15.88 16.29
CA GLU A 25 27.37 -14.85 17.31
C GLU A 25 27.62 -13.44 16.78
N GLN A 26 27.91 -13.31 15.49
CA GLN A 26 28.17 -12.04 14.83
C GLN A 26 26.96 -11.66 13.94
N GLY A 27 26.99 -10.46 13.40
CA GLY A 27 25.90 -9.96 12.57
C GLY A 27 24.53 -9.77 13.25
N PRO A 28 23.50 -9.44 12.45
CA PRO A 28 22.14 -9.21 12.92
C PRO A 28 21.37 -10.48 13.30
N VAL A 29 21.75 -11.64 12.74
CA VAL A 29 21.15 -12.94 13.01
C VAL A 29 22.16 -13.83 13.74
N GLN A 30 21.87 -14.14 15.00
CA GLN A 30 22.70 -15.03 15.82
C GLN A 30 22.00 -16.37 16.00
N GLN A 31 22.71 -17.46 15.73
CA GLN A 31 22.10 -18.80 15.70
C GLN A 31 23.09 -19.92 15.95
N THR A 32 22.59 -21.03 16.48
CA THR A 32 23.32 -22.30 16.46
C THR A 32 23.27 -22.87 15.04
N LEU A 33 24.40 -23.38 14.56
CA LEU A 33 24.50 -23.95 13.23
C LEU A 33 23.67 -25.23 13.10
N THR A 34 22.75 -25.22 12.14
CA THR A 34 21.88 -26.32 11.76
C THR A 34 21.81 -26.44 10.23
N ALA A 35 21.12 -27.46 9.74
CA ALA A 35 20.91 -27.67 8.30
C ALA A 35 20.19 -26.51 7.59
N ASP A 36 19.37 -25.77 8.34
CA ASP A 36 18.55 -24.68 7.83
C ASP A 36 19.18 -23.30 8.08
N SER A 37 20.37 -23.26 8.68
CA SER A 37 21.06 -22.00 9.01
C SER A 37 21.62 -21.32 7.76
N VAL A 38 21.40 -20.01 7.66
CA VAL A 38 22.03 -19.11 6.70
C VAL A 38 22.90 -18.12 7.48
N VAL A 39 24.21 -18.24 7.34
CA VAL A 39 25.21 -17.46 8.09
C VAL A 39 25.74 -16.32 7.23
N MET A 40 25.89 -15.14 7.80
CA MET A 40 26.45 -13.99 7.10
C MET A 40 27.93 -14.25 6.71
N GLY A 41 28.25 -14.12 5.43
CA GLY A 41 29.60 -14.34 4.90
C GLY A 41 30.58 -13.27 5.41
N GLY A 42 31.77 -13.71 5.82
CA GLY A 42 32.80 -12.86 6.42
C GLY A 42 32.77 -12.82 7.95
N ASP A 43 31.71 -13.32 8.59
CA ASP A 43 31.64 -13.48 10.04
C ASP A 43 32.43 -14.71 10.53
N ASN A 44 32.67 -14.77 11.85
CA ASN A 44 33.33 -15.89 12.49
C ASN A 44 32.32 -16.86 13.13
N LEU A 45 32.52 -18.16 12.90
CA LEU A 45 31.85 -19.20 13.67
C LEU A 45 32.57 -19.42 14.99
N ASN A 46 31.89 -19.17 16.09
CA ASN A 46 32.44 -19.35 17.42
C ASN A 46 32.29 -20.81 17.86
N LEU A 47 33.43 -21.46 18.06
CA LEU A 47 33.57 -22.83 18.54
C LEU A 47 33.89 -22.81 20.03
N THR A 48 33.04 -23.48 20.80
CA THR A 48 33.28 -23.78 22.21
C THR A 48 33.33 -25.29 22.41
N ALA A 49 34.41 -25.80 23.00
CA ALA A 49 34.59 -27.22 23.24
C ALA A 49 35.30 -27.51 24.57
N GLN A 50 35.04 -28.68 25.14
CA GLN A 50 35.78 -29.21 26.28
C GLN A 50 36.82 -30.22 25.81
N VAL A 51 38.04 -30.07 26.32
CA VAL A 51 39.18 -30.91 25.98
C VAL A 51 39.75 -31.54 27.25
N SER A 52 39.76 -32.86 27.28
CA SER A 52 40.30 -33.64 28.39
C SER A 52 41.18 -34.78 27.89
N TYR A 53 42.06 -35.27 28.75
CA TYR A 53 42.79 -36.51 28.49
C TYR A 53 41.82 -37.69 28.57
N ARG A 54 41.79 -38.55 27.56
CA ARG A 54 40.74 -39.56 27.38
C ARG A 54 40.67 -40.58 28.53
N SER A 55 41.81 -40.98 29.07
CA SER A 55 41.95 -42.05 30.07
C SER A 55 41.78 -41.56 31.50
N SER A 56 42.20 -40.32 31.79
CA SER A 56 42.12 -39.72 33.12
C SER A 56 40.90 -38.81 33.30
N GLY A 57 40.31 -38.31 32.22
CA GLY A 57 39.26 -37.28 32.23
C GLY A 57 39.74 -35.93 32.75
N THR A 58 41.05 -35.73 32.98
CA THR A 58 41.57 -34.46 33.49
C THR A 58 41.56 -33.40 32.39
N ALA A 59 41.19 -32.18 32.75
CA ALA A 59 41.15 -31.05 31.83
C ALA A 59 42.53 -30.72 31.23
N TYR A 60 42.57 -30.52 29.92
CA TYR A 60 43.81 -30.16 29.21
C TYR A 60 44.12 -28.66 29.38
N THR A 61 45.40 -28.28 29.37
CA THR A 61 45.81 -26.89 29.28
C THR A 61 47.08 -26.80 28.46
N GLY A 62 47.05 -25.96 27.42
CA GLY A 62 48.12 -25.86 26.44
C GLY A 62 47.58 -25.48 25.07
N ASP A 63 48.50 -25.35 24.11
CA ASP A 63 48.14 -25.01 22.74
C ASP A 63 47.88 -26.28 21.93
N LEU A 64 46.94 -26.20 20.97
CA LEU A 64 46.70 -27.20 19.93
C LEU A 64 46.60 -26.51 18.56
N ARG A 65 46.55 -27.31 17.50
CA ARG A 65 46.37 -26.84 16.12
C ARG A 65 44.97 -27.22 15.65
N LEU A 66 44.11 -26.23 15.48
CA LEU A 66 42.80 -26.40 14.85
C LEU A 66 42.95 -26.28 13.33
N ARG A 67 42.33 -27.19 12.58
CA ARG A 67 42.18 -27.12 11.13
C ARG A 67 40.73 -27.31 10.75
N TRP A 68 40.31 -26.66 9.69
CA TRP A 68 39.02 -26.87 9.04
C TRP A 68 39.25 -27.20 7.57
N ASP A 69 38.47 -28.14 7.06
CA ASP A 69 38.52 -28.61 5.68
C ASP A 69 37.10 -28.95 5.24
N GLY A 70 36.62 -28.28 4.18
CA GLY A 70 35.30 -28.50 3.62
C GLY A 70 35.17 -27.84 2.25
N LEU A 71 33.93 -27.82 1.75
CA LEU A 71 33.60 -27.28 0.43
C LEU A 71 32.59 -26.13 0.58
N LEU A 72 32.79 -25.04 -0.15
CA LEU A 72 31.83 -23.97 -0.36
C LEU A 72 31.48 -23.93 -1.84
N GLN A 73 30.23 -24.24 -2.21
CA GLN A 73 29.81 -24.40 -3.62
C GLN A 73 30.71 -25.35 -4.42
N GLY A 74 31.30 -26.35 -3.76
CA GLY A 74 32.24 -27.29 -4.36
C GLY A 74 33.69 -26.81 -4.44
N ASP A 75 33.98 -25.55 -4.12
CA ASP A 75 35.34 -25.02 -3.98
C ASP A 75 35.89 -25.29 -2.58
N VAL A 76 37.20 -25.52 -2.48
CA VAL A 76 37.83 -25.91 -1.22
C VAL A 76 37.91 -24.73 -0.25
N TRP A 77 37.26 -24.85 0.91
CA TRP A 77 37.42 -23.97 2.05
C TRP A 77 38.22 -24.69 3.15
N ARG A 78 39.49 -24.28 3.29
CA ARG A 78 40.44 -24.90 4.23
C ARG A 78 41.29 -23.88 4.95
N GLY A 79 41.64 -24.16 6.20
CA GLY A 79 42.52 -23.31 6.98
C GLY A 79 42.92 -23.93 8.31
N GLY A 80 43.57 -23.14 9.14
CA GLY A 80 43.95 -23.58 10.48
C GLY A 80 44.51 -22.45 11.34
N ALA A 81 44.47 -22.66 12.65
CA ALA A 81 44.91 -21.71 13.67
C ALA A 81 45.57 -22.43 14.85
N THR A 82 46.46 -21.74 15.55
CA THR A 82 46.84 -22.17 16.90
C THR A 82 45.73 -21.77 17.86
N VAL A 83 45.26 -22.70 18.67
CA VAL A 83 44.24 -22.46 19.69
C VAL A 83 44.80 -22.78 21.07
N SER A 84 44.53 -21.92 22.05
CA SER A 84 44.98 -22.11 23.42
C SER A 84 43.82 -22.62 24.27
N ILE A 85 44.05 -23.72 25.00
CA ILE A 85 43.06 -24.35 25.86
C ILE A 85 43.42 -24.03 27.30
N VAL A 86 42.45 -23.56 28.08
CA VAL A 86 42.63 -23.18 29.48
C VAL A 86 41.66 -23.97 30.34
N ASN A 87 42.21 -24.81 31.23
CA ASN A 87 41.42 -25.66 32.13
C ASN A 87 40.34 -26.47 31.39
N GLY A 88 40.69 -27.04 30.25
CA GLY A 88 39.83 -27.85 29.40
C GLY A 88 38.98 -27.07 28.41
N LEU A 89 38.81 -25.76 28.60
CA LEU A 89 37.96 -24.95 27.73
C LEU A 89 38.73 -24.47 26.49
N LEU A 90 38.18 -24.77 25.31
CA LEU A 90 38.55 -24.21 24.02
C LEU A 90 37.47 -23.20 23.60
N GLU A 91 37.86 -21.95 23.36
CA GLU A 91 37.03 -20.91 22.74
C GLU A 91 37.80 -20.28 21.58
N THR A 92 37.27 -20.36 20.37
CA THR A 92 37.94 -19.81 19.18
C THR A 92 36.96 -19.49 18.07
N GLY A 93 37.32 -18.56 17.18
CA GLY A 93 36.53 -18.19 16.00
C GLY A 93 37.11 -18.79 14.73
N ILE A 94 36.26 -19.37 13.89
CA ILE A 94 36.62 -19.89 12.57
C ILE A 94 36.12 -18.88 11.52
N PRO A 95 37.01 -18.23 10.75
CA PRO A 95 36.60 -17.23 9.78
C PRO A 95 35.87 -17.89 8.60
N THR A 96 34.69 -17.37 8.27
CA THR A 96 33.95 -17.77 7.08
C THR A 96 34.46 -17.02 5.84
N PRO A 97 34.36 -17.61 4.64
CA PRO A 97 34.64 -16.91 3.39
C PRO A 97 33.67 -15.74 3.15
N GLU A 98 34.13 -14.72 2.42
CA GLU A 98 33.32 -13.57 1.97
C GLU A 98 32.50 -13.88 0.71
N SER A 99 32.15 -15.14 0.47
CA SER A 99 31.41 -15.58 -0.71
C SER A 99 30.20 -16.42 -0.30
N SER A 100 29.08 -16.24 -1.00
CA SER A 100 27.85 -16.98 -0.71
C SER A 100 27.89 -18.43 -1.18
N GLY A 101 27.08 -19.27 -0.54
CA GLY A 101 26.67 -20.56 -1.05
C GLY A 101 26.63 -21.71 -0.06
N LEU A 102 26.40 -22.91 -0.58
CA LEU A 102 26.23 -24.11 0.23
C LEU A 102 27.58 -24.62 0.76
N VAL A 103 27.71 -24.71 2.07
CA VAL A 103 28.84 -25.34 2.76
C VAL A 103 28.56 -26.83 2.95
N GLN A 104 29.47 -27.68 2.49
CA GLN A 104 29.36 -29.14 2.53
C GLN A 104 30.65 -29.78 3.04
N ASP A 105 30.52 -31.00 3.55
CA ASP A 105 31.63 -31.87 3.96
C ASP A 105 32.64 -31.21 4.91
N MET A 106 32.18 -30.22 5.69
CA MET A 106 33.05 -29.45 6.56
C MET A 106 33.42 -30.25 7.80
N THR A 107 34.72 -30.40 8.01
CA THR A 107 35.29 -31.16 9.12
C THR A 107 36.29 -30.30 9.88
N LEU A 108 36.16 -30.26 11.21
CA LEU A 108 37.16 -29.67 12.11
C LEU A 108 38.06 -30.76 12.65
N THR A 109 39.38 -30.55 12.57
CA THR A 109 40.36 -31.47 13.14
C THR A 109 41.28 -30.74 14.10
N LEU A 110 41.55 -31.36 15.25
CA LEU A 110 42.50 -30.88 16.23
C LEU A 110 43.74 -31.76 16.20
N TRP A 111 44.90 -31.11 16.13
CA TRP A 111 46.20 -31.73 16.02
C TRP A 111 47.09 -31.28 17.18
N ASP A 112 48.12 -32.09 17.46
CA ASP A 112 49.18 -31.68 18.38
C ASP A 112 49.89 -30.40 17.88
N PRO A 113 50.61 -29.67 18.75
CA PRO A 113 51.28 -28.40 18.39
C PRO A 113 52.24 -28.50 17.21
N LEU A 114 52.80 -29.70 16.98
CA LEU A 114 53.76 -30.00 15.92
C LEU A 114 53.11 -30.56 14.65
N GLU A 115 51.79 -30.72 14.62
CA GLU A 115 51.00 -31.26 13.50
C GLU A 115 51.46 -32.64 13.03
N THR A 116 51.90 -33.47 13.96
CA THR A 116 52.34 -34.85 13.73
C THR A 116 51.23 -35.88 13.97
N GLU A 117 50.27 -35.57 14.83
CA GLU A 117 49.22 -36.51 15.24
C GLU A 117 47.86 -35.79 15.33
N MET A 118 46.84 -36.36 14.69
CA MET A 118 45.46 -35.90 14.79
C MET A 118 44.84 -36.44 16.08
N LEU A 119 44.34 -35.55 16.91
CA LEU A 119 43.81 -35.84 18.24
C LEU A 119 42.29 -36.03 18.23
N SER A 120 41.58 -35.27 17.38
CA SER A 120 40.12 -35.38 17.21
C SER A 120 39.65 -34.86 15.86
N THR A 121 38.43 -35.25 15.49
CA THR A 121 37.70 -34.80 14.30
C THR A 121 36.23 -34.55 14.67
N TYR A 122 35.62 -33.55 14.06
CA TYR A 122 34.23 -33.17 14.25
C TYR A 122 33.61 -32.72 12.93
N ASP A 123 32.52 -33.38 12.52
CA ASP A 123 31.82 -33.08 11.28
C ASP A 123 30.74 -32.02 11.52
N LEU A 124 30.69 -30.98 10.69
CA LEU A 124 29.68 -29.93 10.75
C LEU A 124 28.43 -30.33 9.94
N PRO A 125 27.25 -29.81 10.31
CA PRO A 125 26.10 -29.88 9.42
C PRO A 125 26.39 -29.15 8.12
N VAL A 126 25.66 -29.51 7.06
CA VAL A 126 25.55 -28.69 5.85
C VAL A 126 24.82 -27.39 6.22
N PHE A 127 25.25 -26.24 5.73
CA PHE A 127 24.56 -24.96 5.97
C PHE A 127 24.84 -24.00 4.80
N LYS A 128 24.24 -22.82 4.79
CA LYS A 128 24.49 -21.79 3.76
C LYS A 128 25.27 -20.62 4.32
N LEU A 129 26.17 -20.09 3.51
CA LEU A 129 26.79 -18.78 3.72
C LEU A 129 26.14 -17.77 2.79
N ASP A 130 25.97 -16.55 3.26
CA ASP A 130 25.47 -15.45 2.46
C ASP A 130 26.24 -14.16 2.67
N ALA A 131 27.02 -13.80 1.66
CA ALA A 131 27.86 -12.62 1.62
C ALA A 131 27.22 -11.46 0.82
N GLU A 132 26.05 -11.66 0.24
CA GLU A 132 25.40 -10.66 -0.63
C GLU A 132 24.09 -10.21 -0.01
N ALA A 133 23.84 -8.90 -0.03
CA ALA A 133 22.56 -8.39 0.43
C ALA A 133 21.48 -8.61 -0.63
N PRO A 134 20.23 -8.91 -0.22
CA PRO A 134 19.13 -9.13 -1.13
C PRO A 134 18.83 -7.85 -1.93
N GLU A 135 18.63 -7.99 -3.24
CA GLU A 135 18.38 -6.84 -4.13
C GLU A 135 16.92 -6.81 -4.60
N MET A 136 16.23 -5.71 -4.31
CA MET A 136 14.91 -5.43 -4.87
C MET A 136 15.02 -5.05 -6.34
N LEU A 137 14.41 -5.87 -7.20
CA LEU A 137 14.45 -5.66 -8.64
C LEU A 137 13.49 -4.53 -9.05
N PRO A 138 13.75 -3.83 -10.17
CA PRO A 138 12.82 -2.83 -10.69
C PRO A 138 11.41 -3.37 -10.89
N SER A 139 10.40 -2.55 -10.58
CA SER A 139 9.01 -2.91 -10.80
C SER A 139 8.72 -3.16 -12.29
N ALA A 140 7.88 -4.17 -12.55
CA ALA A 140 7.39 -4.49 -13.88
C ALA A 140 6.08 -3.78 -14.23
N ILE A 141 5.57 -2.87 -13.38
CA ILE A 141 4.37 -2.08 -13.68
C ILE A 141 4.69 -1.15 -14.85
N THR A 142 4.15 -1.49 -16.03
CA THR A 142 4.31 -0.71 -17.26
C THR A 142 3.05 0.07 -17.63
N ASP A 143 1.90 -0.32 -17.08
CA ASP A 143 0.61 0.28 -17.40
C ASP A 143 0.32 1.43 -16.44
N THR A 144 -0.29 2.49 -16.98
CA THR A 144 -0.77 3.62 -16.17
C THR A 144 -1.94 3.17 -15.31
N ILE A 145 -1.84 3.40 -14.00
CA ILE A 145 -2.89 3.08 -13.03
C ILE A 145 -3.97 4.16 -13.13
N SER A 146 -5.25 3.78 -13.17
CA SER A 146 -6.32 4.78 -13.11
C SER A 146 -6.45 5.34 -11.71
N ARG A 147 -6.45 6.68 -11.59
CA ARG A 147 -6.72 7.33 -10.29
C ARG A 147 -8.15 7.08 -9.80
N TYR A 148 -9.07 6.66 -10.67
CA TYR A 148 -10.47 6.42 -10.31
C TYR A 148 -10.75 4.96 -9.91
N HIS A 149 -9.79 4.05 -10.13
CA HIS A 149 -9.86 2.63 -9.75
C HIS A 149 -8.72 2.28 -8.77
N LEU A 150 -8.77 2.91 -7.59
CA LEU A 150 -7.76 2.76 -6.54
C LEU A 150 -8.18 1.81 -5.40
N ASP A 151 -9.26 1.07 -5.59
CA ASP A 151 -9.84 0.11 -4.64
C ASP A 151 -9.17 -1.27 -4.68
N ASP A 152 -8.48 -1.61 -5.79
CA ASP A 152 -7.76 -2.89 -5.95
C ASP A 152 -6.44 -2.72 -6.73
N VAL A 153 -5.47 -2.02 -6.12
CA VAL A 153 -4.14 -1.84 -6.72
C VAL A 153 -3.22 -3.01 -6.35
N GLU A 154 -2.89 -3.85 -7.32
CA GLU A 154 -1.96 -4.97 -7.14
C GLU A 154 -0.51 -4.56 -7.45
N ILE A 155 0.41 -4.89 -6.54
CA ILE A 155 1.84 -4.60 -6.67
C ILE A 155 2.64 -5.88 -6.41
N GLY A 156 3.38 -6.31 -7.42
CA GLY A 156 4.35 -7.39 -7.31
C GLY A 156 5.74 -6.85 -6.99
N VAL A 157 6.38 -7.36 -5.94
CA VAL A 157 7.77 -7.07 -5.60
C VAL A 157 8.59 -8.33 -5.81
N ASN A 158 9.67 -8.20 -6.59
CA ASN A 158 10.62 -9.29 -6.82
C ASN A 158 11.95 -8.92 -6.16
N ILE A 159 12.46 -9.82 -5.33
CA ILE A 159 13.75 -9.68 -4.66
C ILE A 159 14.66 -10.78 -5.20
N ALA A 160 15.84 -10.41 -5.70
CA ALA A 160 16.91 -11.35 -5.99
C ALA A 160 17.58 -11.74 -4.68
N GLU A 161 17.42 -13.00 -4.30
CA GLU A 161 17.94 -13.59 -3.07
C GLU A 161 18.10 -15.11 -3.27
N GLU A 162 19.35 -15.58 -3.31
CA GLU A 162 19.69 -16.97 -3.65
C GLU A 162 19.83 -17.88 -2.42
N GLN A 163 20.26 -17.35 -1.27
CA GLN A 163 20.57 -18.12 -0.07
C GLN A 163 19.34 -18.34 0.81
N GLY A 164 18.44 -17.37 0.91
CA GLY A 164 17.13 -17.59 1.51
C GLY A 164 16.46 -16.35 2.08
N TRP A 165 15.13 -16.34 1.99
CA TRP A 165 14.30 -15.34 2.64
C TRP A 165 13.03 -15.98 3.20
N SER A 166 12.89 -15.99 4.52
CA SER A 166 11.72 -16.52 5.24
C SER A 166 10.90 -15.43 5.95
N SER A 167 11.48 -14.26 6.15
CA SER A 167 10.85 -13.13 6.84
C SER A 167 9.72 -12.49 6.01
N PRO A 168 8.76 -11.80 6.64
CA PRO A 168 7.80 -11.00 5.89
C PRO A 168 8.45 -9.72 5.33
N LEU A 169 7.98 -9.28 4.17
CA LEU A 169 8.34 -7.99 3.57
C LEU A 169 7.30 -6.93 3.96
N SER A 170 7.77 -5.75 4.33
CA SER A 170 6.94 -4.57 4.56
C SER A 170 7.01 -3.66 3.34
N LEU A 171 5.86 -3.36 2.72
CA LEU A 171 5.75 -2.41 1.62
C LEU A 171 4.88 -1.23 2.06
N THR A 172 5.40 -0.02 1.89
CA THR A 172 4.67 1.21 2.15
C THR A 172 4.40 1.91 0.84
N CYS A 173 3.16 2.30 0.61
CA CYS A 173 2.73 2.99 -0.60
C CYS A 173 1.92 4.24 -0.24
N GLN A 174 2.04 5.27 -1.07
CA GLN A 174 1.37 6.54 -0.87
C GLN A 174 1.02 7.18 -2.21
N ILE A 175 -0.17 7.77 -2.29
CA ILE A 175 -0.56 8.60 -3.43
C ILE A 175 -0.13 10.04 -3.18
N ARG A 176 0.61 10.60 -4.13
CA ARG A 176 1.12 11.97 -4.07
C ARG A 176 0.79 12.71 -5.35
N SER A 177 0.72 14.02 -5.21
CA SER A 177 0.54 14.99 -6.29
C SER A 177 1.24 16.28 -5.87
N PHE A 178 1.38 17.24 -6.79
CA PHE A 178 2.08 18.49 -6.48
C PHE A 178 1.48 19.26 -5.28
N ALA A 179 0.15 19.20 -5.10
CA ALA A 179 -0.58 19.98 -4.10
C ALA A 179 -1.04 19.17 -2.88
N GLN A 180 -1.04 17.83 -2.97
CA GLN A 180 -1.65 16.96 -1.99
C GLN A 180 -0.91 15.63 -1.89
N SER A 181 -0.82 15.09 -0.68
CA SER A 181 -0.37 13.72 -0.42
C SER A 181 -1.37 13.05 0.51
N TRP A 182 -1.75 11.82 0.20
CA TRP A 182 -2.64 11.03 1.06
C TRP A 182 -1.83 10.33 2.15
N GLU A 183 -2.49 9.79 3.18
CA GLU A 183 -1.79 9.05 4.22
C GLU A 183 -1.12 7.78 3.64
N PRO A 184 0.13 7.47 4.02
CA PRO A 184 0.80 6.26 3.56
C PRO A 184 0.16 5.01 4.17
N ILE A 185 0.03 3.95 3.37
CA ILE A 185 -0.43 2.64 3.83
C ILE A 185 0.76 1.69 3.82
N THR A 186 1.03 1.05 4.96
CA THR A 186 2.01 -0.04 5.07
C THR A 186 1.30 -1.38 5.16
N LEU A 187 1.69 -2.32 4.31
CA LEU A 187 1.25 -3.71 4.35
C LEU A 187 2.46 -4.61 4.60
N VAL A 188 2.24 -5.69 5.34
CA VAL A 188 3.26 -6.70 5.63
C VAL A 188 2.78 -8.04 5.06
N ARG A 189 3.62 -8.70 4.26
CA ARG A 189 3.26 -9.96 3.57
C ARG A 189 4.42 -10.96 3.59
N ASN A 190 4.07 -12.24 3.69
CA ASN A 190 5.01 -13.32 3.50
C ASN A 190 5.27 -13.54 2.01
N ALA A 191 6.38 -14.22 1.69
CA ALA A 191 6.69 -14.61 0.32
C ALA A 191 5.56 -15.46 -0.26
N THR A 192 5.19 -15.17 -1.51
CA THR A 192 4.16 -15.91 -2.25
C THR A 192 4.74 -17.12 -2.97
N THR A 193 5.95 -16.97 -3.52
CA THR A 193 6.69 -18.01 -4.21
C THR A 193 8.18 -17.68 -4.22
N VAL A 194 9.01 -18.71 -4.33
CA VAL A 194 10.45 -18.60 -4.57
C VAL A 194 10.77 -19.37 -5.85
N PHE A 195 11.41 -18.72 -6.80
CA PHE A 195 11.78 -19.34 -8.08
C PHE A 195 13.10 -18.76 -8.61
N ASP A 196 14.06 -19.62 -8.91
CA ASP A 196 15.33 -19.25 -9.56
C ASP A 196 16.09 -18.13 -8.83
N GLY A 197 16.28 -18.29 -7.52
CA GLY A 197 16.96 -17.27 -6.69
C GLY A 197 16.19 -15.95 -6.56
N LYS A 198 14.88 -15.96 -6.82
CA LYS A 198 14.02 -14.80 -6.66
C LYS A 198 12.86 -15.10 -5.73
N THR A 199 12.66 -14.22 -4.77
CA THR A 199 11.55 -14.25 -3.83
C THR A 199 10.51 -13.22 -4.27
N MET A 200 9.26 -13.67 -4.46
CA MET A 200 8.18 -12.82 -4.96
C MET A 200 7.16 -12.54 -3.85
N PHE A 201 6.74 -11.29 -3.76
CA PHE A 201 5.69 -10.81 -2.86
C PHE A 201 4.58 -10.15 -3.69
N SER A 202 3.33 -10.41 -3.35
CA SER A 202 2.17 -9.71 -3.93
C SER A 202 1.45 -8.93 -2.83
N PHE A 203 1.21 -7.65 -3.11
CA PHE A 203 0.48 -6.73 -2.26
C PHE A 203 -0.74 -6.23 -2.99
N ARG A 204 -1.80 -5.96 -2.22
CA ARG A 204 -3.07 -5.46 -2.75
C ARG A 204 -3.56 -4.35 -1.86
N TYR A 205 -3.61 -3.15 -2.40
CA TYR A 205 -3.96 -1.92 -1.70
C TYR A 205 -5.35 -1.43 -2.09
N ASP A 206 -6.04 -0.89 -1.10
CA ASP A 206 -7.27 -0.11 -1.26
C ASP A 206 -6.99 1.30 -0.74
N PHE A 207 -6.88 2.27 -1.66
CA PHE A 207 -6.71 3.68 -1.35
C PHE A 207 -8.02 4.48 -1.49
N SER A 208 -9.13 3.83 -1.88
CA SER A 208 -10.40 4.48 -2.22
C SER A 208 -11.02 5.31 -1.09
N GLN A 209 -10.62 5.04 0.17
CA GLN A 209 -11.13 5.74 1.35
C GLN A 209 -10.21 6.84 1.88
N LEU A 210 -9.03 7.03 1.29
CA LEU A 210 -8.05 8.00 1.80
C LEU A 210 -8.28 9.42 1.31
N GLY A 211 -8.90 9.57 0.15
CA GLY A 211 -9.11 10.86 -0.47
C GLY A 211 -10.02 10.79 -1.68
N ASP A 212 -10.27 11.95 -2.26
CA ASP A 212 -11.05 12.12 -3.48
C ASP A 212 -10.09 12.15 -4.69
N PRO A 213 -10.14 11.16 -5.59
CA PRO A 213 -9.29 11.14 -6.78
C PRO A 213 -9.44 12.36 -7.70
N SER A 214 -10.61 12.99 -7.73
CA SER A 214 -10.89 14.15 -8.59
C SER A 214 -10.09 15.38 -8.17
N THR A 215 -9.66 15.45 -6.90
CA THR A 215 -8.87 16.57 -6.37
C THR A 215 -7.36 16.44 -6.62
N LEU A 216 -6.90 15.29 -7.09
CA LEU A 216 -5.50 15.06 -7.44
C LEU A 216 -5.14 15.86 -8.70
N SER A 217 -3.95 16.46 -8.71
CA SER A 217 -3.43 17.12 -9.92
C SER A 217 -3.21 16.11 -11.05
N GLU A 218 -3.08 16.60 -12.28
CA GLU A 218 -2.79 15.76 -13.46
C GLU A 218 -1.47 14.98 -13.36
N GLN A 219 -0.54 15.46 -12.53
CA GLN A 219 0.74 14.82 -12.21
C GLN A 219 0.66 14.17 -10.82
N ALA A 220 -0.17 13.14 -10.69
CA ALA A 220 -0.27 12.36 -9.46
C ALA A 220 0.35 10.99 -9.67
N ASP A 221 1.03 10.49 -8.64
CA ASP A 221 1.83 9.26 -8.70
C ASP A 221 1.55 8.38 -7.48
N LEU A 222 1.62 7.07 -7.70
CA LEU A 222 1.70 6.07 -6.65
C LEU A 222 3.17 5.78 -6.36
N ASN A 223 3.59 6.09 -5.14
CA ASN A 223 4.97 5.96 -4.70
C ASN A 223 5.09 4.88 -3.64
N CYS A 224 6.00 3.93 -3.82
CA CYS A 224 6.21 2.84 -2.87
C CYS A 224 7.68 2.61 -2.51
N TRP A 225 7.92 2.23 -1.26
CA TRP A 225 9.22 1.81 -0.73
C TRP A 225 9.01 0.63 0.23
N ALA A 226 10.00 -0.26 0.28
CA ALA A 226 9.93 -1.50 1.04
C ALA A 226 11.04 -1.59 2.09
N SER A 227 10.80 -2.40 3.11
CA SER A 227 11.80 -2.78 4.10
C SER A 227 11.68 -4.24 4.48
N GLY A 228 12.83 -4.86 4.70
CA GLY A 228 12.96 -6.26 5.09
C GLY A 228 14.44 -6.66 5.15
N ALA A 229 14.69 -7.87 5.62
CA ALA A 229 16.00 -8.49 5.63
C ALA A 229 15.87 -9.98 5.27
N ASP A 230 16.93 -10.54 4.70
CA ASP A 230 17.03 -11.97 4.39
C ASP A 230 17.23 -12.83 5.66
N ASP A 231 17.48 -14.12 5.45
CA ASP A 231 17.71 -15.07 6.56
C ASP A 231 19.10 -14.95 7.20
N ALA A 232 20.07 -14.32 6.51
CA ALA A 232 21.40 -14.03 7.04
C ALA A 232 21.45 -12.72 7.87
N GLY A 233 20.43 -11.86 7.69
CA GLY A 233 20.31 -10.57 8.34
C GLY A 233 20.74 -9.37 7.49
N TRP A 234 21.00 -9.53 6.20
CA TRP A 234 21.26 -8.39 5.32
C TRP A 234 20.00 -7.58 5.06
N ASP A 235 20.11 -6.26 5.21
CA ASP A 235 19.04 -5.34 4.86
C ASP A 235 18.79 -5.32 3.35
N LEU A 236 17.52 -5.22 2.97
CA LEU A 236 17.09 -5.09 1.58
C LEU A 236 17.70 -3.87 0.90
N LEU A 237 18.42 -4.12 -0.19
CA LEU A 237 18.96 -3.09 -1.06
C LEU A 237 18.09 -2.90 -2.29
N SER A 238 18.27 -1.76 -2.94
CA SER A 238 17.65 -1.44 -4.23
C SER A 238 18.68 -0.70 -5.07
N SER A 239 18.78 -1.06 -6.36
CA SER A 239 19.56 -0.29 -7.33
C SER A 239 18.85 0.98 -7.79
N THR A 240 17.54 1.09 -7.53
CA THR A 240 16.76 2.33 -7.61
C THR A 240 16.58 2.93 -6.20
N GLY A 241 15.85 4.04 -6.08
CA GLY A 241 15.43 4.54 -4.76
C GLY A 241 14.76 3.45 -3.91
N ASN A 242 14.71 3.64 -2.59
CA ASN A 242 13.90 2.81 -1.70
C ASN A 242 13.58 3.54 -0.38
N SER A 243 13.08 4.76 -0.50
CA SER A 243 12.75 5.60 0.65
C SER A 243 11.53 6.47 0.38
N GLU A 244 11.04 7.14 1.40
CA GLU A 244 9.94 8.09 1.26
C GLU A 244 10.26 9.22 0.27
N LEU A 245 11.52 9.66 0.18
CA LEU A 245 11.94 10.79 -0.67
C LEU A 245 12.43 10.37 -2.05
N ASP A 246 12.80 9.10 -2.19
CA ASP A 246 13.31 8.48 -3.40
C ASP A 246 12.75 7.06 -3.45
N PRO A 247 11.49 6.90 -3.92
CA PRO A 247 10.78 5.64 -3.84
C PRO A 247 11.35 4.60 -4.83
N TRP A 248 11.12 3.33 -4.53
CA TRP A 248 11.49 2.23 -5.42
C TRP A 248 10.58 2.16 -6.64
N LEU A 249 9.28 2.37 -6.42
CA LEU A 249 8.25 2.44 -7.44
C LEU A 249 7.65 3.84 -7.46
N GLU A 250 7.66 4.46 -8.63
CA GLU A 250 6.91 5.68 -8.95
C GLU A 250 6.09 5.37 -10.19
N ALA A 251 4.77 5.22 -10.01
CA ALA A 251 3.85 4.88 -11.09
C ALA A 251 2.86 6.03 -11.32
N PRO A 252 2.87 6.66 -12.50
CA PRO A 252 1.97 7.76 -12.79
C PRO A 252 0.52 7.29 -12.85
N LEU A 253 -0.34 8.07 -12.20
CA LEU A 253 -1.78 7.89 -12.24
C LEU A 253 -2.34 8.62 -13.46
N ASN A 254 -3.19 7.94 -14.23
CA ASN A 254 -3.88 8.59 -15.34
C ASN A 254 -4.90 9.61 -14.81
N ASN A 255 -5.21 10.63 -15.63
CA ASN A 255 -6.25 11.62 -15.35
C ASN A 255 -7.52 11.41 -16.18
N ILE A 256 -7.60 10.31 -16.93
CA ILE A 256 -8.78 9.93 -17.70
C ILE A 256 -9.71 9.23 -16.72
N GLY A 257 -10.82 9.87 -16.37
CA GLY A 257 -11.78 9.34 -15.42
C GLY A 257 -13.16 9.11 -16.02
N PRO A 258 -14.05 8.39 -15.32
CA PRO A 258 -15.47 8.37 -15.62
C PRO A 258 -16.11 9.78 -15.60
N ASP A 259 -17.13 9.99 -16.43
CA ASP A 259 -17.87 11.27 -16.49
C ASP A 259 -19.32 11.01 -16.87
N LEU A 260 -20.22 10.91 -15.88
CA LEU A 260 -21.62 10.55 -16.02
C LEU A 260 -22.50 11.79 -16.21
N ALA A 261 -22.95 12.01 -17.44
CA ALA A 261 -23.82 13.14 -17.75
C ALA A 261 -25.24 12.72 -18.18
N LEU A 262 -26.16 13.69 -18.12
CA LEU A 262 -27.52 13.57 -18.63
C LEU A 262 -27.66 14.31 -19.97
N GLU A 263 -28.10 13.58 -21.01
CA GLU A 263 -28.30 14.13 -22.36
C GLU A 263 -29.70 13.85 -22.92
N ASN A 264 -30.12 14.70 -23.87
CA ASN A 264 -31.41 14.64 -24.59
C ASN A 264 -32.62 14.34 -23.68
N VAL A 265 -32.76 15.10 -22.60
CA VAL A 265 -33.91 14.95 -21.70
C VAL A 265 -35.17 15.47 -22.38
N GLU A 266 -36.05 14.56 -22.75
CA GLU A 266 -37.34 14.82 -23.40
C GLU A 266 -38.50 14.46 -22.48
N LEU A 267 -39.43 15.40 -22.32
CA LEU A 267 -40.66 15.21 -21.56
C LEU A 267 -41.85 15.47 -22.48
N THR A 268 -42.65 14.44 -22.71
CA THR A 268 -43.76 14.44 -23.68
C THR A 268 -45.08 14.06 -23.02
N GLY A 269 -46.17 14.72 -23.41
CA GLY A 269 -47.51 14.51 -22.86
C GLY A 269 -48.21 15.83 -22.53
N LYS A 270 -49.37 15.74 -21.87
CA LYS A 270 -50.09 16.91 -21.36
C LYS A 270 -49.65 17.19 -19.94
N PHE A 271 -49.29 18.44 -19.66
CA PHE A 271 -48.84 18.91 -18.34
C PHE A 271 -50.01 19.26 -17.41
N GLU A 272 -51.12 18.53 -17.55
CA GLU A 272 -52.33 18.72 -16.75
C GLU A 272 -52.33 17.69 -15.62
N ALA A 273 -52.81 18.08 -14.44
CA ALA A 273 -52.83 17.18 -13.29
C ALA A 273 -53.62 15.89 -13.59
N GLY A 274 -53.04 14.75 -13.22
CA GLY A 274 -53.63 13.42 -13.47
C GLY A 274 -53.32 12.82 -14.84
N GLU A 275 -52.73 13.58 -15.77
CA GLU A 275 -52.30 13.06 -17.08
C GLU A 275 -50.96 12.31 -16.98
N ASN A 276 -50.75 11.33 -17.85
CA ASN A 276 -49.52 10.53 -17.86
C ASN A 276 -48.46 11.18 -18.78
N LEU A 277 -47.33 11.57 -18.19
CA LEU A 277 -46.17 12.11 -18.89
C LEU A 277 -45.17 11.01 -19.20
N ARG A 278 -44.52 11.10 -20.36
CA ARG A 278 -43.43 10.20 -20.78
C ARG A 278 -42.11 10.98 -20.75
N LEU A 279 -41.18 10.46 -19.98
CA LEU A 279 -39.81 10.95 -19.84
C LEU A 279 -38.87 10.01 -20.59
N SER A 280 -37.98 10.59 -21.41
CA SER A 280 -36.88 9.90 -22.08
C SER A 280 -35.62 10.71 -21.91
N PHE A 281 -34.50 10.07 -21.57
CA PHE A 281 -33.18 10.71 -21.50
C PHE A 281 -32.08 9.69 -21.79
N PHE A 282 -30.86 10.16 -22.05
CA PHE A 282 -29.67 9.34 -22.05
C PHE A 282 -28.85 9.64 -20.79
N VAL A 283 -28.33 8.57 -20.20
CA VAL A 283 -27.17 8.65 -19.31
C VAL A 283 -25.96 8.36 -20.19
N THR A 284 -24.98 9.25 -20.20
CA THR A 284 -23.73 9.11 -20.96
C THR A 284 -22.55 8.89 -20.00
N ASN A 285 -21.50 8.22 -20.47
CA ASN A 285 -20.23 8.09 -19.79
C ASN A 285 -19.15 8.58 -20.75
N GLY A 286 -18.61 9.78 -20.54
CA GLY A 286 -17.57 10.38 -21.37
C GLY A 286 -16.16 9.84 -21.11
N GLY A 287 -16.03 8.88 -20.20
CA GLY A 287 -14.78 8.52 -19.55
C GLY A 287 -14.38 7.06 -19.68
N GLU A 288 -13.75 6.54 -18.62
CA GLU A 288 -13.36 5.13 -18.47
C GLU A 288 -14.56 4.21 -18.23
N THR A 289 -14.38 2.91 -18.49
CA THR A 289 -15.41 1.90 -18.19
C THR A 289 -15.66 1.84 -16.69
N LEU A 290 -16.94 1.79 -16.33
CA LEU A 290 -17.44 1.67 -14.97
C LEU A 290 -17.93 0.26 -14.71
N GLU A 291 -17.31 -0.42 -13.75
CA GLU A 291 -17.79 -1.72 -13.23
C GLU A 291 -18.64 -1.55 -11.96
N THR A 292 -18.54 -0.40 -11.30
CA THR A 292 -19.33 -0.05 -10.12
C THR A 292 -20.79 0.22 -10.49
N PRO A 293 -21.75 -0.48 -9.85
CA PRO A 293 -23.16 -0.19 -10.08
C PRO A 293 -23.58 1.18 -9.54
N PHE A 294 -24.35 1.92 -10.33
CA PHE A 294 -24.93 3.21 -9.97
C PHE A 294 -26.37 3.32 -10.47
N ASN A 295 -27.06 4.41 -10.15
CA ASN A 295 -28.44 4.61 -10.61
C ASN A 295 -28.76 6.04 -11.04
N ALA A 296 -29.79 6.18 -11.87
CA ALA A 296 -30.46 7.45 -12.10
C ALA A 296 -31.76 7.49 -11.29
N THR A 297 -31.89 8.48 -10.43
CA THR A 297 -33.06 8.75 -9.59
C THR A 297 -33.88 9.89 -10.19
N ILE A 298 -35.20 9.72 -10.24
CA ILE A 298 -36.15 10.67 -10.83
C ILE A 298 -37.13 11.09 -9.75
N GLU A 299 -37.12 12.37 -9.37
CA GLU A 299 -37.92 12.94 -8.30
C GLU A 299 -38.81 14.09 -8.80
N LEU A 300 -40.01 14.18 -8.24
CA LEU A 300 -40.86 15.36 -8.30
C LEU A 300 -40.68 16.16 -7.02
N VAL A 301 -40.37 17.44 -7.17
CA VAL A 301 -40.19 18.38 -6.07
C VAL A 301 -41.34 19.38 -6.05
N GLN A 302 -42.07 19.43 -4.94
CA GLN A 302 -43.19 20.34 -4.71
C GLN A 302 -43.00 21.08 -3.38
N GLY A 303 -42.40 22.27 -3.44
CA GLY A 303 -41.97 22.96 -2.23
C GLY A 303 -40.88 22.17 -1.50
N GLU A 304 -41.14 21.75 -0.26
CA GLU A 304 -40.21 20.92 0.52
C GLU A 304 -40.40 19.40 0.28
N GLU A 305 -41.48 18.99 -0.37
CA GLU A 305 -41.78 17.58 -0.59
C GLU A 305 -41.06 17.05 -1.83
N ARG A 306 -40.32 15.93 -1.66
CA ARG A 306 -39.64 15.21 -2.74
C ARG A 306 -40.24 13.81 -2.88
N THR A 307 -40.83 13.51 -4.03
CA THR A 307 -41.45 12.22 -4.32
C THR A 307 -40.67 11.50 -5.42
N MET A 308 -40.12 10.32 -5.14
CA MET A 308 -39.47 9.49 -6.15
C MET A 308 -40.52 8.89 -7.09
N VAL A 309 -40.42 9.20 -8.38
CA VAL A 309 -41.32 8.69 -9.42
C VAL A 309 -40.67 7.66 -10.34
N GLY A 310 -39.36 7.50 -10.25
CA GLY A 310 -38.65 6.46 -10.99
C GLY A 310 -37.20 6.28 -10.55
N ARG A 311 -36.69 5.07 -10.82
CA ARG A 311 -35.27 4.72 -10.69
C ARG A 311 -34.84 3.88 -11.90
N ALA A 312 -33.61 4.07 -12.35
CA ALA A 312 -32.98 3.22 -13.35
C ALA A 312 -31.61 2.77 -12.81
N LEU A 313 -31.43 1.46 -12.67
CA LEU A 313 -30.19 0.86 -12.17
C LEU A 313 -29.28 0.49 -13.34
N PHE A 314 -28.00 0.80 -13.20
CA PHE A 314 -26.93 0.43 -14.11
C PHE A 314 -25.94 -0.44 -13.35
N TYR A 315 -25.68 -1.66 -13.84
CA TYR A 315 -24.70 -2.55 -13.23
C TYR A 315 -23.27 -2.25 -13.64
N SER A 316 -23.11 -1.70 -14.85
CA SER A 316 -21.85 -1.28 -15.44
C SER A 316 -22.13 -0.33 -16.60
N MET A 317 -21.12 0.39 -17.05
CA MET A 317 -21.21 1.26 -18.23
C MET A 317 -19.86 1.37 -18.94
N ASP A 318 -19.80 0.92 -20.19
CA ASP A 318 -18.59 0.98 -20.99
C ASP A 318 -18.16 2.44 -21.26
N ALA A 319 -16.85 2.64 -21.45
CA ALA A 319 -16.27 3.91 -21.83
C ALA A 319 -16.94 4.52 -23.07
N ASN A 320 -17.18 5.84 -23.07
CA ASN A 320 -17.72 6.59 -24.21
C ASN A 320 -19.08 6.06 -24.73
N THR A 321 -19.94 5.58 -23.83
CA THR A 321 -21.26 5.04 -24.21
C THR A 321 -22.43 5.87 -23.69
N ALA A 322 -23.62 5.60 -24.23
CA ALA A 322 -24.88 6.22 -23.82
C ALA A 322 -25.96 5.15 -23.65
N LYS A 323 -26.72 5.20 -22.55
CA LYS A 323 -27.85 4.30 -22.28
C LYS A 323 -29.14 5.10 -22.15
N SER A 324 -30.15 4.72 -22.92
CA SER A 324 -31.47 5.37 -22.90
C SER A 324 -32.31 4.89 -21.72
N VAL A 325 -32.85 5.83 -20.96
CA VAL A 325 -33.84 5.59 -19.90
C VAL A 325 -35.19 6.14 -20.35
N LYS A 326 -36.22 5.31 -20.27
CA LYS A 326 -37.61 5.69 -20.56
C LYS A 326 -38.49 5.36 -19.37
N ARG A 327 -39.23 6.35 -18.88
CA ARG A 327 -40.14 6.24 -17.72
C ARG A 327 -41.42 7.02 -17.98
N SER A 328 -42.46 6.70 -17.23
CA SER A 328 -43.73 7.43 -17.27
C SER A 328 -44.23 7.66 -15.86
N PHE A 329 -44.80 8.84 -15.62
CA PHE A 329 -45.35 9.22 -14.32
C PHE A 329 -46.57 10.12 -14.50
N THR A 330 -47.44 10.15 -13.50
CA THR A 330 -48.63 11.00 -13.50
C THR A 330 -48.25 12.41 -13.05
N ALA A 331 -48.65 13.43 -13.81
CA ALA A 331 -48.42 14.83 -13.45
C ALA A 331 -49.18 15.18 -12.15
N PRO A 332 -48.50 15.72 -11.12
CA PRO A 332 -49.15 16.09 -9.87
C PRO A 332 -49.95 17.39 -10.01
N GLU A 333 -50.82 17.66 -9.05
CA GLU A 333 -51.52 18.95 -8.95
C GLU A 333 -50.55 20.08 -8.55
N GLY A 334 -50.78 21.29 -9.07
CA GLY A 334 -50.00 22.48 -8.72
C GLY A 334 -48.69 22.62 -9.50
N ALA A 335 -47.80 23.49 -9.01
CA ALA A 335 -46.46 23.65 -9.57
C ALA A 335 -45.53 22.55 -9.05
N TRP A 336 -44.63 22.07 -9.90
CA TRP A 336 -43.68 21.01 -9.58
C TRP A 336 -42.40 21.15 -10.39
N THR A 337 -41.31 20.61 -9.87
CA THR A 337 -40.03 20.49 -10.57
C THR A 337 -39.68 19.03 -10.71
N LEU A 338 -39.38 18.59 -11.94
CA LEU A 338 -38.81 17.27 -12.19
C LEU A 338 -37.29 17.39 -12.06
N GLU A 339 -36.70 16.60 -11.17
CA GLU A 339 -35.27 16.50 -10.96
C GLU A 339 -34.81 15.08 -11.31
N ILE A 340 -33.75 14.97 -12.09
CA ILE A 340 -33.07 13.72 -12.44
C ILE A 340 -31.65 13.84 -11.93
N THR A 341 -31.21 12.88 -11.14
CA THR A 341 -29.86 12.82 -10.60
C THR A 341 -29.27 11.46 -10.94
N VAL A 342 -28.14 11.45 -11.62
CA VAL A 342 -27.31 10.26 -11.81
C VAL A 342 -26.37 10.14 -10.62
N ASP A 343 -26.18 8.92 -10.15
CA ASP A 343 -25.36 8.55 -9.00
C ASP A 343 -25.59 9.42 -7.76
N LYS A 344 -26.86 9.59 -7.37
CA LYS A 344 -27.24 10.38 -6.18
C LYS A 344 -26.54 9.92 -4.89
N GLU A 345 -26.14 8.65 -4.83
CA GLU A 345 -25.42 8.06 -3.71
C GLU A 345 -23.91 8.38 -3.69
N GLY A 346 -23.33 8.89 -4.79
CA GLY A 346 -21.90 9.21 -4.92
C GLY A 346 -21.03 7.97 -4.78
N LEU A 347 -21.37 6.91 -5.51
CA LEU A 347 -20.63 5.64 -5.53
C LEU A 347 -19.51 5.63 -6.58
N VAL A 348 -19.60 6.49 -7.59
CA VAL A 348 -18.64 6.63 -8.67
C VAL A 348 -17.95 7.97 -8.50
N TRP A 349 -16.61 7.96 -8.52
CA TRP A 349 -15.83 9.19 -8.62
C TRP A 349 -15.75 9.62 -10.08
N GLU A 350 -16.11 10.88 -10.35
CA GLU A 350 -16.18 11.41 -11.70
C GLU A 350 -15.19 12.56 -11.92
N ILE A 351 -15.00 12.94 -13.19
CA ILE A 351 -14.24 14.16 -13.52
C ILE A 351 -15.06 15.41 -13.16
N ASP A 352 -16.37 15.41 -13.43
CA ASP A 352 -17.27 16.54 -13.18
C ASP A 352 -18.56 16.11 -12.46
N GLU A 353 -18.56 16.24 -11.15
CA GLU A 353 -19.71 15.96 -10.28
C GLU A 353 -20.92 16.91 -10.48
N THR A 354 -20.86 17.87 -11.41
CA THR A 354 -21.91 18.88 -11.60
C THR A 354 -22.82 18.61 -12.79
N ASN A 355 -22.44 17.72 -13.70
CA ASN A 355 -23.18 17.42 -14.93
C ASN A 355 -24.14 16.22 -14.79
N ASN A 356 -24.18 15.59 -13.61
CA ASN A 356 -25.01 14.45 -13.25
C ASN A 356 -26.44 14.84 -12.81
N ILE A 357 -26.77 16.15 -12.73
CA ILE A 357 -28.09 16.66 -12.33
C ILE A 357 -28.78 17.43 -13.46
N TRP A 358 -30.05 17.13 -13.68
CA TRP A 358 -30.94 17.90 -14.55
C TRP A 358 -32.24 18.24 -13.82
N ASN A 359 -32.76 19.45 -14.00
CA ASN A 359 -34.07 19.82 -13.48
C ASN A 359 -34.91 20.64 -14.46
N ARG A 360 -36.23 20.55 -14.33
CA ARG A 360 -37.19 21.38 -15.07
C ARG A 360 -38.43 21.67 -14.24
N SER A 361 -38.70 22.95 -14.06
CA SER A 361 -39.91 23.44 -13.39
C SER A 361 -41.08 23.53 -14.37
N VAL A 362 -42.25 23.09 -13.92
CA VAL A 362 -43.53 23.22 -14.61
C VAL A 362 -44.47 24.00 -13.70
N SER A 363 -44.92 25.16 -14.15
CA SER A 363 -45.95 25.93 -13.46
C SER A 363 -47.32 25.29 -13.71
N GLY A 364 -48.02 24.96 -12.64
CA GLY A 364 -49.39 24.46 -12.74
C GLY A 364 -50.29 25.53 -13.32
N SER A 365 -51.01 25.22 -14.40
CA SER A 365 -52.13 26.05 -14.84
C SER A 365 -53.23 25.95 -13.80
N SER A 366 -53.40 26.99 -12.98
CA SER A 366 -54.70 27.22 -12.37
C SER A 366 -55.68 27.48 -13.51
N SER A 367 -56.78 26.72 -13.53
CA SER A 367 -57.87 26.89 -14.50
C SER A 367 -58.44 28.30 -14.41
N GLY A 368 -57.90 29.22 -15.21
CA GLY A 368 -58.35 30.60 -15.36
C GLY A 368 -57.72 31.22 -16.60
N PHE A 369 -58.52 31.37 -17.65
CA PHE A 369 -58.24 32.07 -18.92
C PHE A 369 -56.98 32.96 -18.93
N GLY A 370 -55.94 32.54 -19.65
CA GLY A 370 -54.79 33.41 -19.97
C GLY A 370 -53.49 32.64 -20.22
N ALA A 371 -53.10 32.57 -21.49
CA ALA A 371 -51.77 32.29 -22.03
C ALA A 371 -50.73 31.56 -21.13
N ALA A 372 -50.45 30.30 -21.47
CA ALA A 372 -49.28 29.59 -20.97
C ALA A 372 -48.00 30.17 -21.58
N THR A 373 -47.17 30.81 -20.75
CA THR A 373 -45.81 31.18 -21.13
C THR A 373 -44.88 30.02 -20.79
N VAL A 374 -44.46 29.27 -21.80
CA VAL A 374 -43.36 28.30 -21.68
C VAL A 374 -42.06 29.12 -21.64
N LEU A 375 -41.45 29.24 -20.47
CA LEU A 375 -40.08 29.77 -20.37
C LEU A 375 -39.12 28.65 -20.81
N LEU A 376 -38.62 28.75 -22.05
CA LEU A 376 -37.49 27.98 -22.54
C LEU A 376 -36.22 28.55 -21.91
N GLY A 377 -35.89 28.06 -20.71
CA GLY A 377 -34.56 28.23 -20.10
C GLY A 377 -33.75 26.98 -20.35
N GLY A 378 -33.01 26.94 -21.45
CA GLY A 378 -31.90 26.01 -21.63
C GLY A 378 -30.62 26.65 -21.08
N GLY A 379 -29.81 25.84 -20.40
CA GLY A 379 -28.50 26.25 -19.87
C GLY A 379 -28.52 26.44 -18.36
N GLY A 380 -27.72 25.65 -17.67
CA GLY A 380 -27.64 25.62 -16.21
C GLY A 380 -27.30 26.97 -15.59
N LEU A 381 -27.89 27.21 -14.42
CA LEU A 381 -27.31 27.95 -13.29
C LEU A 381 -28.28 27.90 -12.11
N LEU A 382 -27.75 27.48 -10.97
CA LEU A 382 -28.38 27.47 -9.66
C LEU A 382 -28.90 28.86 -9.26
N ALA A 383 -30.15 28.92 -8.81
CA ALA A 383 -30.59 29.86 -7.78
C ALA A 383 -31.99 29.46 -7.25
N LEU A 384 -32.05 28.60 -6.25
CA LEU A 384 -33.09 28.70 -5.24
C LEU A 384 -32.44 28.68 -3.86
N ALA A 385 -32.47 29.86 -3.24
CA ALA A 385 -32.02 30.11 -1.89
C ALA A 385 -32.91 29.40 -0.87
N GLY A 386 -32.27 28.80 0.13
CA GLY A 386 -32.87 28.47 1.42
C GLY A 386 -33.38 27.04 1.55
N VAL A 387 -32.48 26.12 1.89
CA VAL A 387 -32.59 25.10 2.94
C VAL A 387 -31.33 24.23 2.83
N GLY A 388 -30.62 24.04 3.94
CA GLY A 388 -29.30 23.39 3.98
C GLY A 388 -29.31 21.99 3.40
N VAL A 389 -28.74 21.84 2.20
CA VAL A 389 -28.23 20.55 1.72
C VAL A 389 -26.90 20.34 2.44
N LEU A 390 -26.95 19.44 3.42
CA LEU A 390 -25.79 18.77 3.98
C LEU A 390 -24.99 18.12 2.84
N LEU A 391 -24.01 18.85 2.32
CA LEU A 391 -22.83 18.27 1.70
C LEU A 391 -22.18 17.39 2.77
N ARG A 392 -22.50 16.10 2.76
CA ARG A 392 -21.81 15.10 3.56
C ARG A 392 -20.47 14.84 2.89
N ARG A 393 -19.59 15.84 2.95
CA ARG A 393 -18.19 15.77 2.58
C ARG A 393 -17.59 14.67 3.46
N ARG A 394 -17.22 13.54 2.85
CA ARG A 394 -16.55 12.46 3.57
C ARG A 394 -15.08 12.86 3.69
N GLY A 395 -14.79 13.63 4.73
CA GLY A 395 -13.47 14.18 5.03
C GLY A 395 -13.61 15.41 5.92
N GLN A 396 -13.40 15.25 7.22
CA GLN A 396 -13.45 16.36 8.17
C GLN A 396 -12.25 17.30 7.94
N SER A 397 -12.52 18.55 7.58
CA SER A 397 -11.67 19.68 7.96
C SER A 397 -12.52 20.95 8.08
N HIS A 398 -12.33 21.65 9.19
CA HIS A 398 -13.04 22.84 9.61
C HIS A 398 -12.61 24.01 8.72
N VAL A 399 -13.52 24.60 7.93
CA VAL A 399 -13.24 25.82 7.17
C VAL A 399 -13.60 27.01 8.07
N GLU A 400 -12.60 27.81 8.44
CA GLU A 400 -12.81 29.09 9.14
C GLU A 400 -13.50 30.08 8.19
N GLU A 401 -14.72 30.51 8.56
CA GLU A 401 -15.58 31.43 7.81
C GLU A 401 -14.91 32.76 7.44
N GLU A 402 -13.84 33.15 8.13
CA GLU A 402 -13.16 34.44 7.93
C GLU A 402 -12.37 34.51 6.60
N LYS A 403 -11.90 33.39 6.04
CA LYS A 403 -11.15 33.39 4.77
C LYS A 403 -12.04 33.45 3.53
N VAL A 404 -13.32 33.08 3.64
CA VAL A 404 -14.27 33.10 2.52
C VAL A 404 -14.78 34.53 2.24
N VAL A 405 -14.94 35.34 3.29
CA VAL A 405 -15.36 36.75 3.16
C VAL A 405 -14.27 37.60 2.49
N ALA A 406 -13.00 37.34 2.79
CA ALA A 406 -11.87 38.06 2.17
C ALA A 406 -11.70 37.78 0.67
N ALA A 407 -12.13 36.59 0.19
CA ALA A 407 -12.08 36.25 -1.23
C ALA A 407 -13.22 36.91 -2.04
N LEU A 408 -14.37 37.17 -1.41
CA LEU A 408 -15.55 37.79 -2.04
C LEU A 408 -15.43 39.32 -2.18
N GLU A 409 -14.62 40.00 -1.34
CA GLU A 409 -14.35 41.44 -1.50
C GLU A 409 -13.30 41.75 -2.58
N ALA A 410 -12.53 40.75 -3.05
CA ALA A 410 -11.48 40.92 -4.05
C ALA A 410 -11.98 40.92 -5.52
N THR A 411 -13.24 40.54 -5.78
CA THR A 411 -13.79 40.44 -7.15
C THR A 411 -14.70 41.62 -7.57
N GLY A 412 -14.82 42.67 -6.76
CA GLY A 412 -15.24 43.99 -7.24
C GLY A 412 -16.61 44.09 -7.92
N GLU A 413 -17.67 43.55 -7.32
CA GLU A 413 -19.05 43.83 -7.74
C GLU A 413 -19.78 44.72 -6.72
N THR A 414 -20.22 45.90 -7.18
CA THR A 414 -20.93 46.89 -6.38
C THR A 414 -22.42 46.56 -6.29
N VAL A 415 -22.92 46.31 -5.07
CA VAL A 415 -24.35 46.17 -4.79
C VAL A 415 -24.97 47.55 -4.50
N ALA A 416 -26.04 47.88 -5.22
CA ALA A 416 -26.80 49.12 -5.04
C ALA A 416 -27.56 49.16 -3.71
N SER A 417 -27.46 50.28 -2.99
CA SER A 417 -28.14 50.49 -1.70
C SER A 417 -29.67 50.62 -1.81
N PRO A 418 -30.44 50.06 -0.85
CA PRO A 418 -31.89 50.20 -0.81
C PRO A 418 -32.35 51.52 -0.18
N THR A 419 -33.47 52.05 -0.70
CA THR A 419 -34.10 53.33 -0.33
C THR A 419 -34.82 53.23 1.02
N THR A 420 -34.57 54.20 1.92
CA THR A 420 -35.15 54.26 3.27
C THR A 420 -36.55 54.91 3.26
N PRO A 421 -37.56 54.41 4.01
CA PRO A 421 -38.85 55.08 4.16
C PRO A 421 -38.80 56.22 5.22
N LYS A 422 -39.47 57.34 4.92
CA LYS A 422 -39.53 58.56 5.75
C LYS A 422 -40.49 58.40 6.94
N PRO A 423 -40.17 58.90 8.17
CA PRO A 423 -41.06 58.80 9.34
C PRO A 423 -42.13 59.92 9.40
N PRO A 424 -43.27 59.70 10.10
CA PRO A 424 -44.36 60.67 10.19
C PRO A 424 -44.09 61.84 11.13
N GLU A 425 -44.70 62.97 10.77
CA GLU A 425 -44.54 64.33 11.29
C GLU A 425 -45.21 64.54 12.67
N LYS A 426 -44.51 65.21 13.61
CA LYS A 426 -45.07 65.67 14.90
C LYS A 426 -45.46 67.16 14.84
N PRO A 427 -46.51 67.61 15.57
CA PRO A 427 -47.10 68.94 15.38
C PRO A 427 -46.31 70.06 16.09
N PRO A 428 -46.52 71.33 15.70
CA PRO A 428 -45.64 72.44 16.07
C PRO A 428 -45.92 73.01 17.47
N ALA A 429 -44.86 73.40 18.17
CA ALA A 429 -44.95 74.22 19.37
C ALA A 429 -44.99 75.71 18.99
N LYS A 430 -45.96 76.46 19.56
CA LYS A 430 -46.02 77.93 19.52
C LYS A 430 -45.30 78.50 20.75
N ARG A 431 -44.38 79.43 20.46
CA ARG A 431 -43.79 80.52 21.28
C ARG A 431 -43.35 80.24 22.71
#